data_AF-A0A3E0N228-F1
#
_entry.id   AF-A0A3E0N228-F1
#
_cell.length_a   1.000
_cell.length_b   1.000
_cell.length_c   1.000
_cell.angle_alpha   90.00
_cell.angle_beta   90.00
_cell.angle_gamma   90.00
#
_symmetry.space_group_name_H-M   'P 1'
#
loop_
_entity.id
_entity.type
_entity.pdbx_description
1 polymer ?
#
loop_
_entity_poly.entity_id
_entity_poly.type
_entity_poly.pdbx_seq_one_letter_code
_entity_poly.pdbx_strand_id
1 'polypeptide(L)'
;MIAPINTDQLKVFVIWTPRYPGDNRKRAVAAAGIVPDSRATHFWDANGYLPREYGGILDLPEGDQFAWDTYMVFGRGTEWNHALPRPHNWMHQMSKSLGRDDPRWLDGDEFAKTVARMVSE
;
A
#
# COMPACT_ATOMS: atom_id res chain seq x y z
N MET A 1 10.92 -5.45 -5.19
CA MET A 1 11.39 -4.75 -3.97
C MET A 1 11.92 -3.38 -4.37
N ILE A 2 11.54 -2.29 -3.68
CA ILE A 2 11.93 -0.91 -4.07
C ILE A 2 13.26 -0.41 -3.47
N ALA A 3 13.90 -1.22 -2.63
CA ALA A 3 15.18 -0.89 -1.99
C ALA A 3 16.31 -0.49 -2.96
N PRO A 4 16.45 -1.10 -4.17
CA PRO A 4 17.50 -0.72 -5.11
C PRO A 4 17.31 0.67 -5.75
N ILE A 5 16.12 1.27 -5.65
CA ILE A 5 15.81 2.57 -6.24
C ILE A 5 16.39 3.66 -5.31
N ASN A 6 17.64 4.07 -5.50
CA ASN A 6 18.31 5.02 -4.62
C ASN A 6 18.05 6.48 -5.02
N THR A 7 16.93 7.04 -4.57
CA THR A 7 16.51 8.43 -4.82
C THR A 7 15.80 9.01 -3.61
N ASP A 8 15.96 10.32 -3.38
CA ASP A 8 15.29 11.11 -2.35
C ASP A 8 13.88 11.58 -2.76
N GLN A 9 13.58 11.47 -4.06
CA GLN A 9 12.28 11.76 -4.66
C GLN A 9 11.21 10.71 -4.35
N LEU A 10 11.61 9.53 -3.85
CA LEU A 10 10.67 8.50 -3.41
C LEU A 10 10.36 8.67 -1.92
N LYS A 11 9.08 8.87 -1.59
CA LYS A 11 8.57 8.79 -0.23
C LYS A 11 7.78 7.50 -0.06
N VAL A 12 8.03 6.79 1.04
CA VAL A 12 7.38 5.51 1.34
C VAL A 12 6.53 5.71 2.58
N PHE A 13 5.25 5.37 2.48
CA PHE A 13 4.31 5.41 3.60
C PHE A 13 3.79 3.99 3.84
N VAL A 14 3.88 3.53 5.08
CA VAL A 14 3.40 2.20 5.49
C VAL A 14 2.28 2.39 6.50
N ILE A 15 1.07 2.00 6.11
CA ILE A 15 -0.12 2.13 6.95
C ILE A 15 -0.42 0.76 7.57
N TRP A 16 -0.22 0.65 8.87
CA TRP A 16 -0.62 -0.53 9.64
C TRP A 16 -2.05 -0.36 10.13
N THR A 17 -2.89 -1.37 9.96
CA THR A 17 -4.31 -1.37 10.32
C THR A 17 -4.69 -2.70 10.98
N PRO A 18 -5.69 -2.75 11.88
CA PRO A 18 -6.27 -4.01 12.30
C PRO A 18 -7.00 -4.70 11.14
N ARG A 19 -6.77 -6.01 10.96
CA ARG A 19 -7.60 -6.86 10.08
C ARG A 19 -8.18 -8.06 10.85
N TYR A 20 -7.41 -8.63 11.75
CA TYR A 20 -7.78 -9.81 12.52
C TYR A 20 -7.94 -9.51 14.01
N PRO A 21 -8.73 -10.33 14.74
CA PRO A 21 -8.81 -10.25 16.19
C PRO A 21 -7.43 -10.28 16.83
N GLY A 22 -7.15 -9.28 17.68
CA GLY A 22 -5.88 -9.15 18.40
C GLY A 22 -4.82 -8.29 17.72
N ASP A 23 -5.05 -7.82 16.49
CA ASP A 23 -4.22 -6.79 15.86
C ASP A 23 -4.32 -5.48 16.66
N ASN A 24 -3.18 -4.87 16.91
CA ASN A 24 -3.09 -3.64 17.68
C ASN A 24 -1.78 -2.91 17.39
N ARG A 25 -1.69 -1.65 17.86
CA ARG A 25 -0.51 -0.79 17.66
C ARG A 25 0.79 -1.43 18.14
N LYS A 26 0.79 -2.16 19.26
CA LYS A 26 2.02 -2.81 19.77
C LYS A 26 2.53 -3.87 18.79
N ARG A 27 1.63 -4.68 18.21
CA ARG A 27 1.98 -5.66 17.18
C ARG A 27 2.45 -4.97 15.88
N ALA A 28 1.78 -3.88 15.47
CA ALA A 28 2.21 -3.09 14.32
C ALA A 28 3.62 -2.53 14.49
N VAL A 29 3.96 -1.99 15.67
CA VAL A 29 5.32 -1.51 15.98
C VAL A 29 6.34 -2.64 15.91
N ALA A 30 6.02 -3.83 16.43
CA ALA A 30 6.91 -4.99 16.32
C ALA A 30 7.09 -5.45 14.86
N ALA A 31 6.05 -5.36 14.05
CA ALA A 31 6.07 -5.72 12.63
C ALA A 31 6.74 -4.66 11.73
N ALA A 32 6.91 -3.42 12.21
CA ALA A 32 7.51 -2.33 11.43
C ALA A 32 8.87 -2.70 10.81
N GLY A 33 9.66 -3.52 11.51
CA GLY A 33 10.97 -3.99 11.03
C GLY A 33 10.93 -4.88 9.78
N ILE A 34 9.76 -5.36 9.34
CA ILE A 34 9.58 -6.09 8.09
C ILE A 34 9.81 -5.17 6.88
N VAL A 35 9.62 -3.86 7.04
CA VAL A 35 9.92 -2.84 6.03
C VAL A 35 11.05 -1.96 6.56
N PRO A 36 12.33 -2.39 6.46
CA PRO A 36 13.46 -1.68 7.04
C PRO A 36 13.95 -0.48 6.22
N ASP A 37 13.19 -0.05 5.21
CA ASP A 37 13.58 1.05 4.32
C ASP A 37 13.59 2.36 5.10
N SER A 38 14.73 3.05 5.15
CA SER A 38 14.89 4.30 5.91
C SER A 38 14.02 5.45 5.38
N ARG A 39 13.46 5.32 4.18
CA ARG A 39 12.49 6.27 3.60
C ARG A 39 11.06 5.98 4.04
N ALA A 40 10.81 4.82 4.66
CA ALA A 40 9.49 4.43 5.12
C ALA A 40 9.10 5.22 6.38
N THR A 41 8.01 5.97 6.27
CA THR A 41 7.31 6.53 7.41
C THR A 41 6.12 5.65 7.73
N HIS A 42 6.06 5.14 8.96
CA HIS A 42 5.03 4.21 9.40
C HIS A 42 3.93 4.93 10.18
N PHE A 43 2.68 4.58 9.87
CA PHE A 43 1.50 5.08 10.56
C PHE A 43 0.65 3.92 11.10
N TRP A 44 -0.13 4.21 12.14
CA TRP A 44 -1.12 3.28 12.68
C TRP A 44 -2.51 3.86 12.47
N ASP A 45 -3.30 3.22 11.62
CA ASP A 45 -4.71 3.51 11.42
C ASP A 45 -5.54 2.59 12.32
N ALA A 46 -5.77 3.04 13.56
CA ALA A 46 -6.48 2.26 14.58
C ALA A 46 -7.91 1.88 14.16
N ASN A 47 -8.53 2.72 13.33
CA ASN A 47 -9.92 2.55 12.95
C ASN A 47 -10.04 1.74 11.66
N GLY A 48 -8.98 1.63 10.85
CA GLY A 48 -9.04 1.06 9.50
C GLY A 48 -9.82 1.96 8.55
N TYR A 49 -9.67 3.27 8.69
CA TYR A 49 -10.27 4.27 7.80
C TYR A 49 -9.75 4.12 6.36
N LEU A 50 -8.43 4.22 6.17
CA LEU A 50 -7.81 4.15 4.84
C LEU A 50 -8.11 2.85 4.09
N PRO A 51 -7.96 1.64 4.67
CA PRO A 51 -8.28 0.41 3.94
C PRO A 51 -9.76 0.32 3.54
N ARG A 52 -10.70 0.87 4.31
CA ARG A 52 -12.12 0.90 3.92
C ARG A 52 -12.37 1.85 2.75
N GLU A 53 -11.86 3.08 2.84
CA GLU A 53 -12.02 4.05 1.75
C GLU A 53 -11.34 3.57 0.46
N TYR A 54 -10.12 3.04 0.57
CA TYR A 54 -9.42 2.48 -0.57
C TYR A 54 -10.07 1.20 -1.09
N GLY A 55 -10.84 0.47 -0.29
CA GLY A 55 -11.64 -0.65 -0.78
C GLY A 55 -12.58 -0.24 -1.92
N GLY A 56 -13.24 0.92 -1.77
CA GLY A 56 -14.06 1.51 -2.84
C GLY A 56 -13.22 2.09 -3.98
N ILE A 57 -12.14 2.82 -3.68
CA ILE A 57 -11.31 3.48 -4.70
C ILE A 57 -10.59 2.47 -5.61
N LEU A 58 -10.26 1.28 -5.10
CA LEU A 58 -9.63 0.21 -5.87
C LEU A 58 -10.63 -0.72 -6.55
N ASP A 59 -11.93 -0.42 -6.43
CA ASP A 59 -13.03 -1.20 -6.98
C ASP A 59 -12.99 -2.67 -6.51
N LEU A 60 -12.69 -2.88 -5.21
CA LEU A 60 -12.67 -4.23 -4.64
C LEU A 60 -14.09 -4.83 -4.61
N PRO A 61 -14.21 -6.17 -4.70
CA PRO A 61 -15.49 -6.85 -4.69
C PRO A 61 -16.37 -6.45 -3.51
N GLU A 62 -17.67 -6.33 -3.77
CA GLU A 62 -18.66 -6.05 -2.73
C GLU A 62 -18.60 -7.12 -1.62
N GLY A 63 -18.67 -6.68 -0.35
CA GLY A 63 -18.48 -7.55 0.81
C GLY A 63 -17.01 -7.75 1.22
N ASP A 64 -16.05 -7.40 0.37
CA ASP A 64 -14.61 -7.51 0.60
C ASP A 64 -13.85 -6.17 0.42
N GLN A 65 -14.57 -5.05 0.53
CA GLN A 65 -14.07 -3.68 0.37
C GLN A 65 -13.20 -3.21 1.54
N PHE A 66 -12.07 -3.86 1.73
CA PHE A 66 -11.06 -3.48 2.70
C PHE A 66 -9.69 -3.76 2.10
N ALA A 67 -8.97 -2.71 1.70
CA ALA A 67 -7.71 -2.77 0.97
C ALA A 67 -6.49 -3.10 1.86
N TRP A 68 -6.55 -4.22 2.57
CA TRP A 68 -5.39 -4.79 3.27
C TRP A 68 -4.41 -5.47 2.31
N ASP A 69 -3.13 -5.56 2.66
CA ASP A 69 -2.08 -6.14 1.82
C ASP A 69 -2.06 -5.57 0.38
N THR A 70 -2.21 -4.26 0.27
CA THR A 70 -2.15 -3.51 -0.99
C THR A 70 -0.90 -2.62 -1.06
N TYR A 71 -0.40 -2.43 -2.28
CA TYR A 71 0.80 -1.65 -2.60
C TYR A 71 0.41 -0.64 -3.65
N MET A 72 0.50 0.65 -3.33
CA MET A 72 -0.01 1.73 -4.16
C MET A 72 1.10 2.70 -4.56
N VAL A 73 1.09 3.12 -5.82
CA VAL A 73 2.02 4.11 -6.37
C VAL A 73 1.23 5.35 -6.77
N PHE A 74 1.67 6.50 -6.31
CA PHE A 74 1.06 7.81 -6.59
C PHE A 74 2.06 8.68 -7.34
N GLY A 75 1.55 9.51 -8.27
CA GLY A 75 2.37 10.41 -9.07
C GLY A 75 2.94 11.57 -8.27
N ARG A 76 4.03 12.17 -8.78
CA ARG A 76 4.54 13.45 -8.25
C ARG A 76 3.42 14.50 -8.27
N GLY A 77 3.24 15.19 -7.15
CA GLY A 77 2.18 16.20 -6.99
C GLY A 77 0.81 15.64 -6.66
N THR A 78 0.67 14.34 -6.39
CA THR A 78 -0.57 13.79 -5.84
C THR A 78 -0.78 14.29 -4.41
N GLU A 79 -1.97 14.83 -4.13
CA GLU A 79 -2.30 15.41 -2.82
C GLU A 79 -3.46 14.65 -2.15
N TRP A 80 -3.34 14.46 -0.84
CA TRP A 80 -4.40 13.91 0.02
C TRP A 80 -5.11 15.06 0.73
N ASN A 81 -5.96 15.77 0.00
CA ASN A 81 -6.72 16.93 0.50
C ASN A 81 -8.18 16.52 0.81
N HIS A 82 -9.14 17.05 0.05
CA HIS A 82 -10.57 16.85 0.28
C HIS A 82 -11.07 15.44 -0.08
N ALA A 83 -10.38 14.75 -0.99
CA ALA A 83 -10.69 13.38 -1.39
C ALA A 83 -9.40 12.57 -1.42
N LEU A 84 -9.52 11.27 -1.12
CA LEU A 84 -8.40 10.36 -1.29
C LEU A 84 -8.12 10.15 -2.79
N PRO A 85 -6.87 10.31 -3.23
CA PRO A 85 -6.51 10.13 -4.63
C PRO A 85 -6.55 8.65 -5.03
N ARG A 86 -6.94 8.38 -6.27
CA ARG A 86 -6.74 7.06 -6.88
C ARG A 86 -5.25 6.87 -7.20
N PRO A 87 -4.65 5.71 -6.86
CA PRO A 87 -3.26 5.46 -7.23
C PRO A 87 -3.08 5.34 -8.74
N HIS A 88 -1.91 5.75 -9.23
CA HIS A 88 -1.52 5.59 -10.63
C HIS A 88 -1.35 4.11 -10.98
N ASN A 89 -0.78 3.33 -10.07
CA ASN A 89 -0.71 1.87 -10.17
C ASN A 89 -0.85 1.24 -8.78
N TRP A 90 -1.34 0.01 -8.71
CA TRP A 90 -1.38 -0.75 -7.47
C TRP A 90 -1.33 -2.26 -7.71
N MET A 91 -0.87 -2.97 -6.68
CA MET A 91 -0.82 -4.43 -6.62
C MET A 91 -1.30 -4.91 -5.24
N HIS A 92 -1.53 -6.20 -5.07
CA HIS A 92 -2.00 -6.78 -3.81
C HIS A 92 -1.50 -8.19 -3.52
N GLN A 93 -1.68 -8.63 -2.27
CA GLN A 93 -1.50 -10.03 -1.85
C GLN A 93 -2.77 -10.63 -1.21
N MET A 94 -3.96 -10.09 -1.53
CA MET A 94 -5.26 -10.54 -1.02
C MET A 94 -5.79 -11.83 -1.70
N SER A 95 -5.17 -12.97 -1.40
CA SER A 95 -5.50 -14.25 -2.09
C SER A 95 -6.95 -14.72 -1.91
N LYS A 96 -7.59 -14.37 -0.79
CA LYS A 96 -8.98 -14.75 -0.51
C LYS A 96 -10.00 -13.87 -1.24
N SER A 97 -9.71 -12.58 -1.43
CA SER A 97 -10.66 -11.61 -1.97
C SER A 97 -10.56 -11.44 -3.48
N LEU A 98 -9.35 -11.55 -4.05
CA LEU A 98 -9.12 -11.37 -5.48
C LEU A 98 -8.54 -12.61 -6.18
N GLY A 99 -7.95 -13.55 -5.44
CA GLY A 99 -7.23 -14.69 -6.02
C GLY A 99 -5.74 -14.39 -6.25
N ARG A 100 -4.97 -15.45 -6.53
CA ARG A 100 -3.52 -15.36 -6.84
C ARG A 100 -3.25 -15.20 -8.34
N ASP A 101 -4.24 -15.52 -9.14
CA ASP A 101 -4.30 -15.39 -10.60
C ASP A 101 -4.78 -14.00 -11.04
N ASP A 102 -5.20 -13.14 -10.10
CA ASP A 102 -5.50 -11.74 -10.40
C ASP A 102 -4.26 -11.07 -11.04
N PRO A 103 -4.42 -10.35 -12.16
CA PRO A 103 -3.31 -9.69 -12.84
C PRO A 103 -2.61 -8.61 -12.00
N ARG A 104 -3.20 -8.18 -10.89
CA ARG A 104 -2.62 -7.23 -9.92
C ARG A 104 -2.00 -7.93 -8.71
N TRP A 105 -1.90 -9.26 -8.71
CA TRP A 105 -1.10 -9.96 -7.70
C TRP A 105 0.32 -9.39 -7.68
N LEU A 106 0.87 -9.17 -6.48
CA LEU A 106 2.16 -8.50 -6.32
C LEU A 106 3.28 -9.25 -7.06
N ASP A 107 3.77 -8.60 -8.11
CA ASP A 107 5.07 -8.87 -8.71
C ASP A 107 6.04 -7.79 -8.24
N GLY A 108 7.03 -8.19 -7.45
CA GLY A 108 7.97 -7.27 -6.84
C GLY A 108 8.90 -6.55 -7.83
N ASP A 109 9.16 -7.13 -9.00
CA ASP A 109 10.03 -6.58 -10.03
C ASP A 109 9.25 -5.60 -10.91
N GLU A 110 8.03 -5.96 -11.32
CA GLU A 110 7.14 -5.05 -12.05
C GLU A 110 6.72 -3.84 -11.20
N PHE A 111 6.49 -4.04 -9.90
CA PHE A 111 6.25 -2.93 -8.99
C PHE A 111 7.46 -2.00 -8.92
N ALA A 112 8.68 -2.54 -8.82
CA ALA A 112 9.90 -1.75 -8.79
C ALA A 112 10.13 -1.00 -10.11
N LYS A 113 9.90 -1.62 -11.27
CA LYS A 113 9.97 -0.97 -12.58
C LYS A 113 8.99 0.19 -12.70
N THR A 114 7.74 0.00 -12.22
CA THR A 114 6.73 1.06 -12.20
C THR A 114 7.22 2.26 -11.39
N VAL A 115 7.72 2.03 -10.18
CA VAL A 115 8.24 3.09 -9.31
C VAL A 115 9.45 3.77 -9.96
N ALA A 116 10.39 3.00 -10.52
CA ALA A 116 11.60 3.52 -11.15
C ALA A 116 11.30 4.44 -12.36
N ARG A 117 10.28 4.09 -13.16
CA ARG A 117 9.81 4.94 -14.25
C ARG A 117 9.26 6.26 -13.73
N MET A 118 8.41 6.22 -12.71
CA MET A 118 7.74 7.42 -12.17
C MET A 118 8.69 8.39 -11.47
N VAL A 119 9.81 7.93 -10.92
CA VAL A 119 10.84 8.82 -10.33
C VAL A 119 11.81 9.39 -11.37
N SER A 120 11.78 8.90 -12.61
CA SER A 120 12.64 9.37 -13.70
C SER A 120 11.95 10.40 -14.62
N GLU A 121 10.64 10.60 -14.47
CA GLU A 121 9.79 11.60 -15.15
C GLU A 121 9.74 12.93 -14.36
#